data_AF-A0A3K0WFG8-F1
#
_entry.id   AF-A0A3K0WFG8-F1
#
_cell.length_a   1.000
_cell.length_b   1.000
_cell.length_c   1.000
_cell.angle_alpha   90.00
_cell.angle_beta   90.00
_cell.angle_gamma   90.00
#
_symmetry.space_group_name_H-M   'P 1'
#
loop_
_entity.id
_entity.type
_entity.pdbx_description
1 polymer ?
#
loop_
_entity_poly.entity_id
_entity_poly.type
_entity_poly.pdbx_seq_one_letter_code
_entity_poly.pdbx_strand_id
1 'polypeptide(L)'
;MPETIELPPEDIRDFVAIQHDADGKIRVKVVEAKKHITSVQRYLTLLRSRYPGKISKFDFTTLDVIATLNSNNTERAPGVLSDGGINTVQRKVLDYIRKAAQLDASDLHITPGRDNTDFTYVEARVHGELEVLDILRKEEGLELLGATYSGMTDVIKGTQFDPGVPQDARLSEQ
;
A
#
# COMPACT_ATOMS: atom_id res chain seq x y z
N MET A 1 -13.01 -24.42 19.52
CA MET A 1 -12.70 -22.97 19.52
C MET A 1 -12.02 -22.66 18.20
N PRO A 2 -12.42 -21.64 17.43
CA PRO A 2 -11.69 -21.31 16.21
C PRO A 2 -10.29 -20.83 16.62
N GLU A 3 -9.26 -21.57 16.21
CA GLU A 3 -7.86 -21.19 16.41
C GLU A 3 -7.67 -19.80 15.78
N THR A 4 -7.43 -18.79 16.61
CA THR A 4 -7.13 -17.44 16.14
C THR A 4 -5.74 -17.48 15.53
N ILE A 5 -5.68 -17.54 14.20
CA ILE A 5 -4.41 -17.58 13.49
C ILE A 5 -3.77 -16.21 13.64
N GLU A 6 -2.52 -16.22 14.11
CA GLU A 6 -1.70 -15.00 14.20
C GLU A 6 -1.64 -14.36 12.82
N LEU A 7 -2.17 -13.14 12.75
CA LEU A 7 -1.98 -12.28 11.59
C LEU A 7 -0.47 -12.01 11.43
N PRO A 8 -0.01 -11.74 10.20
CA PRO A 8 1.36 -11.32 9.99
C PRO A 8 1.65 -10.07 10.86
N PRO A 9 2.83 -10.01 11.49
CA PRO A 9 3.33 -8.80 12.14
C PRO A 9 3.18 -7.56 11.25
N GLU A 10 2.98 -6.40 11.87
CA GLU A 10 2.66 -5.15 11.19
C GLU A 10 3.70 -4.77 10.12
N ASP A 11 4.98 -5.06 10.37
CA ASP A 11 6.10 -4.81 9.46
C ASP A 11 6.08 -5.65 8.17
N ILE A 12 5.29 -6.74 8.12
CA ILE A 12 5.19 -7.61 6.95
C ILE A 12 3.75 -7.85 6.48
N ARG A 13 2.78 -7.12 7.04
CA ARG A 13 1.36 -7.32 6.77
C ARG A 13 1.01 -7.10 5.31
N ASP A 14 1.67 -6.14 4.67
CA ASP A 14 1.47 -5.83 3.24
C ASP A 14 2.21 -6.80 2.32
N PHE A 15 3.08 -7.67 2.87
CA PHE A 15 3.88 -8.60 2.08
C PHE A 15 3.39 -10.04 2.15
N VAL A 16 2.50 -10.35 3.09
CA VAL A 16 2.03 -11.72 3.35
C VAL A 16 0.52 -11.73 3.53
N ALA A 17 -0.17 -12.52 2.71
CA ALA A 17 -1.61 -12.78 2.85
C ALA A 17 -1.85 -14.26 3.22
N ILE A 18 -2.81 -14.50 4.12
CA ILE A 18 -3.22 -15.86 4.54
C ILE A 18 -4.66 -16.10 4.12
N GLN A 19 -4.94 -17.21 3.46
CA GLN A 19 -6.30 -17.58 3.05
C GLN A 19 -6.67 -18.96 3.59
N HIS A 20 -7.96 -19.11 3.90
CA HIS A 20 -8.56 -20.36 4.36
C HIS A 20 -9.34 -21.01 3.24
N ASP A 21 -9.02 -22.27 2.95
CA ASP A 21 -9.96 -23.15 2.27
C ASP A 21 -11.01 -23.68 3.23
N ALA A 22 -12.18 -24.00 2.68
CA ALA A 22 -13.27 -24.69 3.40
C ALA A 22 -12.81 -26.01 4.06
N ASP A 23 -11.76 -26.64 3.52
CA ASP A 23 -11.17 -27.89 4.02
C ASP A 23 -10.17 -27.69 5.19
N GLY A 24 -10.02 -26.47 5.72
CA GLY A 24 -9.09 -26.18 6.83
C GLY A 24 -7.61 -26.13 6.44
N LYS A 25 -7.30 -26.16 5.13
CA LYS A 25 -5.96 -25.87 4.60
C LYS A 25 -5.69 -24.38 4.62
N ILE A 26 -4.45 -24.02 4.92
CA ILE A 26 -3.97 -22.64 4.98
C ILE A 26 -3.14 -22.40 3.73
N ARG A 27 -3.62 -21.52 2.84
CA ARG A 27 -2.84 -21.01 1.71
C ARG A 27 -2.17 -19.71 2.11
N VAL A 28 -0.87 -19.61 1.89
CA VAL A 28 -0.10 -18.43 2.26
C VAL A 28 0.52 -17.88 1.00
N LYS A 29 0.21 -16.62 0.70
CA LYS A 29 0.79 -15.90 -0.43
C LYS A 29 1.77 -14.84 0.06
N VAL A 30 2.88 -14.69 -0.65
CA VAL A 30 3.98 -13.78 -0.28
C VAL A 30 4.38 -12.95 -1.47
N VAL A 31 4.69 -11.67 -1.26
CA VAL A 31 5.25 -10.82 -2.30
C VAL A 31 6.61 -11.36 -2.74
N GLU A 32 6.74 -11.72 -4.01
CA GLU A 32 7.94 -12.37 -4.54
C GLU A 32 9.19 -11.53 -4.30
N ALA A 33 9.13 -10.23 -4.57
CA ALA A 33 10.26 -9.30 -4.38
C ALA A 33 10.70 -9.17 -2.91
N LYS A 34 9.85 -9.57 -1.96
CA LYS A 34 10.07 -9.44 -0.51
C LYS A 34 10.33 -10.79 0.17
N LYS A 35 10.39 -11.89 -0.61
CA LYS A 35 10.60 -13.24 -0.07
C LYS A 35 11.91 -13.40 0.72
N HIS A 36 12.93 -12.60 0.43
CA HIS A 36 14.25 -12.70 1.08
C HIS A 36 14.36 -11.90 2.39
N ILE A 37 13.33 -11.14 2.78
CA ILE A 37 13.35 -10.38 4.03
C ILE A 37 13.34 -11.32 5.23
N THR A 38 14.22 -11.06 6.20
CA THR A 38 14.37 -11.88 7.41
C THR A 38 13.08 -12.00 8.21
N SER A 39 12.32 -10.91 8.40
CA SER A 39 11.01 -10.94 9.07
C SER A 39 10.01 -11.87 8.37
N VAL A 40 9.95 -11.81 7.04
CA VAL A 40 9.08 -12.67 6.22
C VAL A 40 9.49 -14.13 6.38
N GLN A 41 10.77 -14.45 6.20
CA GLN A 41 11.29 -15.82 6.34
C GLN A 41 11.06 -16.39 7.74
N ARG A 42 11.28 -15.59 8.79
CA ARG A 42 11.02 -15.96 10.18
C ARG A 42 9.55 -16.28 10.41
N TYR A 43 8.66 -15.41 9.92
CA TYR A 43 7.21 -15.60 10.04
C TYR A 43 6.74 -16.87 9.33
N LEU A 44 7.14 -17.09 8.08
CA LEU A 44 6.78 -18.30 7.32
C LEU A 44 7.27 -19.58 8.01
N THR A 45 8.46 -19.54 8.61
CA THR A 45 9.04 -20.66 9.36
C THR A 45 8.22 -20.96 10.63
N LEU A 46 7.88 -19.94 11.41
CA LEU A 46 7.06 -20.08 12.61
C LEU A 46 5.65 -20.60 12.27
N LEU A 47 5.05 -20.07 11.21
CA LEU A 47 3.71 -20.46 10.77
C LEU A 47 3.67 -21.94 10.35
N ARG A 48 4.68 -22.41 9.62
CA ARG A 48 4.82 -23.82 9.23
C ARG A 48 5.06 -24.75 10.43
N SER A 49 5.83 -24.29 11.42
CA SER A 49 6.04 -25.04 12.66
C SER A 49 4.77 -25.17 13.50
N ARG A 50 3.93 -24.13 13.50
CA ARG A 50 2.70 -24.09 14.29
C ARG A 50 1.54 -24.86 13.65
N TYR A 51 1.49 -24.91 12.32
CA TYR A 51 0.44 -25.61 11.57
C TYR A 51 1.01 -26.73 10.67
N PRO A 52 1.61 -27.78 11.26
CA PRO A 52 2.18 -28.88 10.50
C PRO A 52 1.08 -29.60 9.69
N GLY A 53 1.33 -29.85 8.40
CA GLY A 53 0.42 -30.56 7.50
C GLY A 53 -0.78 -29.75 6.99
N LYS A 54 -1.05 -28.56 7.54
CA LYS A 54 -2.13 -27.66 7.06
C LYS A 54 -1.66 -26.69 5.95
N ILE A 55 -0.35 -26.46 5.83
CA ILE A 55 0.28 -25.61 4.81
C ILE A 55 1.01 -26.49 3.80
N SER A 56 0.52 -26.57 2.57
CA SER A 56 1.13 -27.39 1.52
C SER A 56 2.30 -26.68 0.82
N LYS A 57 2.18 -25.37 0.58
CA LYS A 57 3.20 -24.55 -0.09
C LYS A 57 2.96 -23.06 0.16
N PHE A 58 4.01 -22.26 -0.04
CA PHE A 58 3.93 -20.80 -0.13
C PHE A 58 3.86 -20.42 -1.60
N ASP A 59 2.83 -19.65 -1.97
CA ASP A 59 2.71 -19.12 -3.33
C ASP A 59 3.31 -17.71 -3.37
N PHE A 60 4.18 -17.45 -4.33
CA PHE A 60 4.78 -16.13 -4.53
C PHE A 60 4.00 -15.37 -5.58
N THR A 61 3.71 -14.11 -5.31
CA THR A 61 2.88 -13.26 -6.16
C THR A 61 3.34 -11.80 -6.05
N THR A 62 2.69 -10.91 -6.79
CA THR A 62 2.97 -9.48 -6.77
C THR A 62 2.25 -8.76 -5.62
N LEU A 63 2.68 -7.52 -5.32
CA LEU A 63 2.16 -6.71 -4.21
C LEU A 63 0.66 -6.37 -4.39
N ASP A 64 0.23 -6.08 -5.61
CA ASP A 64 -1.17 -5.81 -5.98
C ASP A 64 -2.09 -6.99 -5.66
N VAL A 65 -1.64 -8.22 -5.93
CA VAL A 65 -2.39 -9.43 -5.59
C VAL A 65 -2.48 -9.60 -4.07
N ILE A 66 -1.40 -9.36 -3.32
CA ILE A 66 -1.44 -9.43 -1.84
C ILE A 66 -2.37 -8.37 -1.25
N ALA A 67 -2.31 -7.13 -1.73
CA ALA A 67 -3.20 -6.05 -1.29
C ALA A 67 -4.68 -6.40 -1.51
N THR A 68 -5.00 -6.98 -2.68
CA THR A 68 -6.36 -7.46 -2.99
C THR A 68 -6.81 -8.56 -2.01
N LEU A 69 -5.93 -9.51 -1.69
CA LEU A 69 -6.26 -10.62 -0.79
C LEU A 69 -6.40 -10.18 0.67
N ASN A 70 -5.57 -9.24 1.12
CA ASN A 70 -5.67 -8.66 2.46
C ASN A 70 -6.94 -7.82 2.64
N SER A 71 -7.37 -7.12 1.58
CA SER A 71 -8.66 -6.41 1.56
C SER A 71 -9.82 -7.38 1.76
N ASN A 72 -9.81 -8.53 1.05
CA ASN A 72 -10.84 -9.57 1.18
C ASN A 72 -10.81 -10.31 2.54
N ASN A 73 -9.65 -10.41 3.19
CA ASN A 73 -9.54 -11.02 4.52
C ASN A 73 -10.01 -10.10 5.65
N THR A 74 -9.99 -8.78 5.43
CA THR A 74 -10.42 -7.78 6.42
C THR A 74 -11.94 -7.81 6.65
N GLU A 75 -12.71 -8.41 5.74
CA GLU A 75 -14.16 -8.61 5.90
C GLU A 75 -14.56 -9.67 6.94
N ARG A 76 -13.62 -10.37 7.57
CA ARG A 76 -13.90 -11.39 8.62
C ARG A 76 -13.54 -11.00 10.05
N ALA A 77 -13.08 -9.77 10.29
CA ALA A 77 -12.89 -9.23 11.64
C ALA A 77 -14.04 -8.25 11.97
N PRO A 78 -14.84 -8.47 13.03
CA PRO A 78 -15.88 -7.53 13.42
C PRO A 78 -15.24 -6.27 14.01
N GLY A 79 -15.37 -5.16 13.30
CA GLY A 79 -15.08 -3.81 13.79
C GLY A 79 -13.73 -3.26 13.31
N VAL A 80 -13.67 -2.76 12.08
CA VAL A 80 -13.63 -1.32 11.72
C VAL A 80 -13.83 -1.30 10.21
N LEU A 81 -15.06 -1.03 9.78
CA LEU A 81 -15.33 -0.67 8.39
C LEU A 81 -14.70 0.71 8.16
N SER A 82 -13.75 0.81 7.25
CA SER A 82 -13.45 2.08 6.61
C SER A 82 -13.77 1.92 5.13
N ASP A 83 -14.75 2.71 4.72
CA ASP A 83 -15.43 2.76 3.42
C ASP A 83 -14.49 2.53 2.20
N GLY A 84 -14.88 1.59 1.32
CA GLY A 84 -14.54 1.64 -0.11
C GLY A 84 -13.27 0.96 -0.65
N GLY A 85 -12.56 0.10 0.09
CA GLY A 85 -11.40 -0.63 -0.49
C GLY A 85 -10.17 0.23 -0.81
N ILE A 86 -10.12 1.45 -0.27
CA ILE A 86 -9.02 2.41 -0.42
C ILE A 86 -7.97 2.15 0.68
N ASN A 87 -6.71 1.91 0.29
CA ASN A 87 -5.60 1.77 1.25
C ASN A 87 -5.34 3.12 1.96
N THR A 88 -4.81 3.10 3.19
CA THR A 88 -4.53 4.29 4.03
C THR A 88 -3.70 5.35 3.30
N VAL A 89 -2.74 4.93 2.47
CA VAL A 89 -1.91 5.79 1.63
C VAL A 89 -2.72 6.51 0.56
N GLN A 90 -3.59 5.79 -0.15
CA GLN A 90 -4.48 6.38 -1.18
C GLN A 90 -5.48 7.35 -0.55
N ARG A 91 -6.00 7.03 0.64
CA ARG A 91 -6.87 7.94 1.41
C ARG A 91 -6.14 9.24 1.75
N LYS A 92 -4.88 9.16 2.17
CA LYS A 92 -4.05 10.33 2.48
C LYS A 92 -3.84 11.21 1.25
N VAL A 93 -3.57 10.62 0.07
CA VAL A 93 -3.50 11.37 -1.20
C VAL A 93 -4.83 12.06 -1.52
N LEU A 94 -5.96 11.35 -1.38
CA LEU A 94 -7.29 11.92 -1.59
C LEU A 94 -7.57 13.09 -0.64
N ASP A 95 -7.13 13.01 0.62
CA ASP A 95 -7.30 14.09 1.59
C ASP A 95 -6.49 15.33 1.20
N TYR A 96 -5.27 15.18 0.66
CA TYR A 96 -4.52 16.31 0.10
C TYR A 96 -5.19 16.92 -1.13
N ILE A 97 -5.71 16.09 -2.05
CA ILE A 97 -6.45 16.57 -3.23
C ILE A 97 -7.70 17.34 -2.80
N ARG A 98 -8.47 16.82 -1.84
CA ARG A 98 -9.63 17.52 -1.27
C ARG A 98 -9.23 18.84 -0.63
N LYS A 99 -8.11 18.87 0.10
CA LYS A 99 -7.62 20.09 0.73
C LYS A 99 -7.19 21.13 -0.30
N ALA A 100 -6.48 20.73 -1.34
CA ALA A 100 -6.10 21.60 -2.45
C ALA A 100 -7.35 22.16 -3.17
N ALA A 101 -8.35 21.32 -3.44
CA ALA A 101 -9.60 21.75 -4.05
C ALA A 101 -10.40 22.73 -3.17
N GLN A 102 -10.41 22.53 -1.84
CA GLN A 102 -11.03 23.49 -0.89
C GLN A 102 -10.34 24.86 -0.88
N LEU A 103 -9.06 24.91 -1.22
CA LEU A 103 -8.28 26.13 -1.32
C LEU A 103 -8.33 26.75 -2.73
N ASP A 104 -9.12 26.20 -3.65
CA ASP A 104 -9.17 26.62 -5.06
C ASP A 104 -7.78 26.59 -5.72
N ALA A 105 -6.98 25.58 -5.35
CA ALA A 105 -5.62 25.44 -5.84
C ALA A 105 -5.58 24.91 -7.28
N SER A 106 -4.66 25.44 -8.09
CA SER A 106 -4.46 24.98 -9.48
C SER A 106 -3.62 23.71 -9.56
N ASP A 107 -2.69 23.53 -8.62
CA ASP A 107 -1.72 22.44 -8.61
C ASP A 107 -1.52 21.90 -7.20
N LEU A 108 -1.26 20.60 -7.10
CA LEU A 108 -0.76 19.94 -5.89
C LEU A 108 0.65 19.40 -6.19
N HIS A 109 1.64 19.92 -5.47
CA HIS A 109 3.04 19.54 -5.57
C HIS A 109 3.40 18.60 -4.41
N ILE A 110 3.95 17.43 -4.72
CA ILE A 110 4.54 16.51 -3.74
C ILE A 110 6.01 16.34 -4.14
N THR A 111 6.92 16.87 -3.31
CA THR A 111 8.35 16.97 -3.67
C THR A 111 9.23 16.26 -2.63
N PRO A 112 9.53 14.95 -2.83
CA PRO A 112 10.45 14.22 -1.96
C PRO A 112 11.89 14.66 -2.14
N GLY A 113 12.58 14.90 -1.03
CA GLY A 113 14.00 15.22 -1.01
C GLY A 113 14.35 16.59 -1.59
N ARG A 114 13.42 17.55 -1.56
CA ARG A 114 13.67 18.95 -1.94
C ARG A 114 14.92 19.45 -1.23
N ASP A 115 15.80 20.12 -1.96
CA ASP A 115 17.06 20.68 -1.46
C ASP A 115 17.98 19.66 -0.76
N ASN A 116 17.97 18.40 -1.22
CA ASN A 116 18.72 17.27 -0.64
C ASN A 116 18.36 16.96 0.82
N THR A 117 17.12 17.23 1.22
CA THR A 117 16.62 16.92 2.57
C THR A 117 16.07 15.50 2.69
N ASP A 118 15.83 15.05 3.92
CA ASP A 118 15.13 13.79 4.22
C ASP A 118 13.60 13.97 4.31
N PHE A 119 13.08 15.06 3.72
CA PHE A 119 11.68 15.44 3.82
C PHE A 119 11.00 15.52 2.45
N THR A 120 9.69 15.29 2.47
CA THR A 120 8.78 15.54 1.36
C THR A 120 7.91 16.72 1.70
N TYR A 121 7.86 17.70 0.81
CA TYR A 121 6.96 18.85 0.94
C TYR A 121 5.71 18.60 0.11
N VAL A 122 4.54 18.75 0.73
CA VAL A 122 3.24 18.73 0.07
C VAL A 122 2.73 20.17 0.03
N GLU A 123 2.63 20.74 -1.16
CA GLU A 123 2.34 22.16 -1.37
C GLU A 123 1.18 22.32 -2.37
N ALA A 124 0.24 23.21 -2.11
CA ALA A 124 -0.82 23.58 -3.05
C ALA A 124 -0.52 24.95 -3.67
N ARG A 125 -0.73 25.10 -4.98
CA ARG A 125 -0.62 26.40 -5.65
C ARG A 125 -1.94 27.14 -5.59
N VAL A 126 -2.04 28.16 -4.73
CA VAL A 126 -3.23 28.98 -4.53
C VAL A 126 -2.94 30.39 -5.05
N HIS A 127 -3.71 30.83 -6.04
CA HIS A 127 -3.56 32.16 -6.65
C HIS A 127 -2.12 32.52 -7.12
N GLY A 128 -1.34 31.51 -7.50
CA GLY A 128 0.04 31.66 -7.99
C GLY A 128 1.14 31.44 -6.94
N GLU A 129 0.78 31.34 -5.66
CA GLU A 129 1.72 31.12 -4.56
C GLU A 129 1.67 29.68 -4.06
N LEU A 130 2.80 29.14 -3.60
CA LEU A 130 2.86 27.80 -3.00
C LEU A 130 2.58 27.87 -1.50
N GLU A 131 1.53 27.18 -1.07
CA GLU A 131 1.18 27.01 0.34
C GLU A 131 1.53 25.59 0.80
N VAL A 132 2.35 25.49 1.85
CA VAL A 132 2.71 24.18 2.44
C VAL A 132 1.49 23.61 3.17
N LEU A 133 1.03 22.45 2.72
CA LEU A 133 -0.04 21.68 3.36
C LEU A 133 0.51 20.70 4.39
N ASP A 134 1.67 20.09 4.12
CA ASP A 134 2.29 19.09 5.01
C ASP A 134 3.78 18.91 4.72
N ILE A 135 4.51 18.37 5.70
CA ILE A 135 5.92 17.97 5.60
C ILE A 135 6.06 16.56 6.15
N LEU A 136 6.44 15.62 5.29
CA LEU A 136 6.56 14.19 5.60
C LEU A 136 8.00 13.71 5.50
N ARG A 137 8.27 12.47 5.93
CA ARG A 137 9.53 11.80 5.62
C ARG A 137 9.65 11.54 4.10
N LYS A 138 10.87 11.50 3.59
CA LYS A 138 11.14 11.24 2.18
C LYS A 138 10.57 9.90 1.70
N GLU A 139 10.72 8.87 2.51
CA GLU A 139 10.26 7.51 2.20
C GLU A 139 8.74 7.47 2.06
N GLU A 140 8.03 8.13 2.98
CA GLU A 140 6.57 8.24 2.96
C GLU A 140 6.07 9.01 1.72
N GLY A 141 6.78 10.07 1.32
CA GLY A 141 6.47 10.79 0.08
C GLY A 141 6.60 9.94 -1.17
N LEU A 142 7.64 9.08 -1.23
CA LEU A 142 7.82 8.13 -2.33
C LEU A 142 6.70 7.08 -2.36
N GLU A 143 6.24 6.63 -1.20
CA GLU A 143 5.08 5.72 -1.10
C GLU A 143 3.80 6.38 -1.62
N LEU A 144 3.55 7.65 -1.26
CA LEU A 144 2.41 8.41 -1.77
C LEU A 144 2.45 8.55 -3.30
N LEU A 145 3.61 8.89 -3.87
CA LEU A 145 3.77 9.01 -5.33
C LEU A 145 3.56 7.65 -6.02
N GLY A 146 4.15 6.59 -5.49
CA GLY A 146 4.00 5.24 -6.04
C GLY A 146 2.55 4.75 -6.02
N ALA A 147 1.82 5.02 -4.93
CA ALA A 147 0.40 4.69 -4.79
C ALA A 147 -0.48 5.52 -5.73
N THR A 148 -0.18 6.82 -5.88
CA THR A 148 -0.90 7.71 -6.79
C THR A 148 -0.74 7.24 -8.23
N TYR A 149 0.51 7.09 -8.67
CA TYR A 149 0.81 6.68 -10.04
C TYR A 149 0.26 5.27 -10.31
N SER A 150 0.67 4.26 -9.55
CA SER A 150 0.37 2.87 -9.89
C SER A 150 -1.06 2.43 -9.57
N GLY A 151 -1.72 3.11 -8.63
CA GLY A 151 -2.99 2.65 -8.04
C GLY A 151 -4.17 3.60 -8.19
N MET A 152 -3.94 4.86 -8.54
CA MET A 152 -5.03 5.83 -8.71
C MET A 152 -5.22 6.25 -10.17
N THR A 153 -4.16 6.23 -10.98
CA THR A 153 -4.19 6.69 -12.38
C THR A 153 -4.40 5.58 -13.40
N ASP A 154 -4.92 5.94 -14.57
CA ASP A 154 -5.12 5.04 -15.72
C ASP A 154 -3.78 4.76 -16.43
N VAL A 155 -2.82 4.18 -15.71
CA VAL A 155 -1.51 3.84 -16.30
C VAL A 155 -1.66 2.63 -17.22
N ILE A 156 -0.94 2.66 -18.35
CA ILE A 156 -0.82 1.53 -19.27
C ILE A 156 -0.30 0.31 -18.49
N LYS A 157 -1.08 -0.79 -18.53
CA LYS A 157 -0.72 -2.09 -17.94
C LYS A 157 0.75 -2.42 -18.20
N GLY A 158 1.54 -2.55 -17.12
CA GLY A 158 2.94 -2.98 -17.17
C GLY A 158 3.98 -1.89 -16.92
N THR A 159 3.59 -0.63 -16.75
CA THR A 159 4.50 0.43 -16.30
C THR A 159 4.37 0.61 -14.78
N GLN A 160 5.50 0.57 -14.08
CA GLN A 160 5.59 0.80 -12.63
C GLN A 160 6.12 2.20 -12.37
N PHE A 161 5.82 2.76 -11.20
CA PHE A 161 6.46 3.98 -10.73
C PHE A 161 7.99 3.80 -10.70
N ASP A 162 8.70 4.68 -11.39
CA ASP A 162 10.16 4.76 -11.40
C ASP A 162 10.58 6.20 -11.08
N PRO A 163 11.10 6.47 -9.86
CA PRO A 163 11.50 7.82 -9.47
C PRO A 163 12.67 8.38 -10.28
N GLY A 164 13.37 7.54 -11.07
CA GLY A 164 14.48 7.95 -11.92
C GLY A 164 14.07 8.46 -13.30
N VAL A 165 12.79 8.36 -13.68
CA VAL A 165 12.32 8.67 -15.03
C VAL A 165 11.10 9.58 -14.97
N PRO A 166 10.98 10.61 -15.84
CA PRO A 166 9.73 11.36 -15.98
C PRO A 166 8.58 10.45 -16.43
N GLN A 167 7.45 10.52 -15.73
CA GLN A 167 6.27 9.69 -15.98
C GLN A 167 4.99 10.52 -15.89
N ASP A 168 4.10 10.37 -16.89
CA ASP A 168 2.83 11.09 -16.97
C ASP A 168 1.65 10.12 -16.98
N ALA A 169 0.61 10.45 -16.21
CA ALA A 169 -0.62 9.67 -16.15
C ALA A 169 -1.84 10.58 -15.91
N ARG A 170 -3.06 10.05 -16.10
CA ARG A 170 -4.31 10.77 -15.88
C ARG A 170 -5.20 10.05 -14.89
N LEU A 171 -5.93 10.81 -14.10
CA LEU A 171 -7.07 10.34 -13.31
C LEU A 171 -8.34 10.61 -14.13
N SER A 172 -9.22 9.61 -14.28
CA SER A 172 -10.54 9.86 -14.87
C SER A 172 -11.42 10.61 -13.87
N GLU A 173 -12.16 11.60 -14.36
CA GLU A 173 -13.36 12.09 -13.65
C GLU A 173 -14.38 10.94 -13.67
N GLN A 174 -14.88 10.53 -12.50
CA GLN A 174 -16.09 9.70 -12.39
C GLN A 174 -17.23 10.58 -11.91
#